data_AF-A0A3N7GSP0-F1
#
_entry.id   AF-A0A3N7GSP0-F1
#
_cell.length_a   1.000
_cell.length_b   1.000
_cell.length_c   1.000
_cell.angle_alpha   90.00
_cell.angle_beta   90.00
_cell.angle_gamma   90.00
#
_symmetry.space_group_name_H-M   'P 1'
#
loop_
_entity.id
_entity.type
_entity.pdbx_description
1 polymer ?
#
loop_
_entity_poly.entity_id
_entity_poly.type
_entity_poly.pdbx_seq_one_letter_code
_entity_poly.pdbx_strand_id
1 'polypeptide(L)'
;ADKLQFNARFAEFVGRDWLDLRVADAAAVRSFLDAHGRAMLKVPDSLSGKGIEKIEASEVTDVDAFLAEALANRQFLLEGYIAQHPAMASLCPTSVNSLRVITYFDGERLHVLASVLKMGNGGDIDNFSGGGMYTMLDESGTARFAAFDESGTSYEVHPLTGTSIVGFQVPLYDEVVPMLERAARVVPEVPYVGWDVAITPDGPVIIEGNPNSGVYQSKPSVSGIREGLLPRYRETIGF
;
A
#
# COMPACT_ATOMS: atom_id res chain seq x y z
N ALA A 1 12.97 -6.48 -2.88
CA ALA A 1 12.30 -6.80 -4.15
C ALA A 1 12.48 -5.60 -5.07
N ASP A 2 12.69 -5.81 -6.37
CA ASP A 2 12.80 -4.74 -7.35
C ASP A 2 11.39 -4.25 -7.75
N LYS A 3 11.07 -3.00 -7.43
CA LYS A 3 9.76 -2.39 -7.71
C LYS A 3 9.45 -2.30 -9.21
N LEU A 4 10.45 -2.17 -10.08
CA LEU A 4 10.23 -2.11 -11.53
C LEU A 4 9.81 -3.48 -12.08
N GLN A 5 10.45 -4.56 -11.61
CA GLN A 5 10.03 -5.91 -11.97
C GLN A 5 8.63 -6.22 -11.45
N PHE A 6 8.30 -5.75 -10.24
CA PHE A 6 6.95 -5.86 -9.70
C PHE A 6 5.94 -5.15 -10.60
N ASN A 7 6.16 -3.87 -10.92
CA ASN A 7 5.24 -3.10 -11.76
C ASN A 7 5.06 -3.73 -13.15
N ALA A 8 6.12 -4.24 -13.76
CA ALA A 8 6.02 -4.92 -15.05
C ALA A 8 5.27 -6.25 -14.96
N ARG A 9 5.54 -7.06 -13.94
CA ARG A 9 4.94 -8.40 -13.76
C ARG A 9 3.47 -8.32 -13.36
N PHE A 10 3.10 -7.31 -12.57
CA PHE A 10 1.75 -7.10 -12.04
C PHE A 10 1.04 -5.92 -12.71
N ALA A 11 1.41 -5.56 -13.94
CA ALA A 11 0.91 -4.37 -14.63
C ALA A 11 -0.62 -4.27 -14.69
N GLU A 12 -1.34 -5.40 -14.78
CA GLU A 12 -2.82 -5.44 -14.72
C GLU A 12 -3.38 -4.84 -13.41
N PHE A 13 -2.65 -4.96 -12.31
CA PHE A 13 -3.11 -4.60 -10.97
C PHE A 13 -2.53 -3.27 -10.48
N VAL A 14 -1.54 -2.73 -11.19
CA VAL A 14 -0.86 -1.48 -10.85
C VAL A 14 -1.60 -0.33 -11.53
N GLY A 15 -2.56 0.27 -10.82
CA GLY A 15 -3.37 1.39 -11.34
C GLY A 15 -2.71 2.76 -11.22
N ARG A 16 -1.40 2.84 -11.48
CA ARG A 16 -0.64 4.09 -11.57
C ARG A 16 0.37 4.00 -12.70
N ASP A 17 0.60 5.11 -13.37
CA ASP A 17 1.68 5.20 -14.36
C ASP A 17 3.05 5.17 -13.67
N TRP A 18 4.02 4.61 -14.36
CA TRP A 18 5.40 4.54 -13.88
C TRP A 18 6.38 4.55 -15.05
N LEU A 19 7.61 5.00 -14.76
CA LEU A 19 8.67 5.16 -15.76
C LEU A 19 10.00 4.66 -15.20
N ASP A 20 10.71 3.85 -16.00
CA ASP A 20 12.09 3.42 -15.72
C ASP A 20 13.07 4.44 -16.31
N LEU A 21 13.70 5.22 -15.43
CA LEU A 21 14.63 6.28 -15.82
C LEU A 21 15.91 5.75 -16.48
N ARG A 22 16.22 4.45 -16.39
CA ARG A 22 17.40 3.85 -17.04
C ARG A 22 17.23 3.73 -18.55
N VAL A 23 15.99 3.76 -19.05
CA VAL A 23 15.67 3.59 -20.47
C VAL A 23 14.83 4.74 -21.04
N ALA A 24 14.31 5.63 -20.18
CA ALA A 24 13.61 6.83 -20.61
C ALA A 24 14.57 7.92 -21.09
N ASP A 25 14.15 8.67 -22.11
CA ASP A 25 14.82 9.91 -22.51
C ASP A 25 14.21 11.12 -21.80
N ALA A 26 14.87 12.29 -21.91
CA ALA A 26 14.41 13.52 -21.28
C ALA A 26 13.00 13.94 -21.74
N ALA A 27 12.63 13.63 -22.99
CA ALA A 27 11.29 13.94 -23.52
C ALA A 27 10.21 13.10 -22.81
N ALA A 28 10.45 11.80 -22.62
CA ALA A 28 9.55 10.92 -21.88
C ALA A 28 9.42 11.35 -20.41
N VAL A 29 10.53 11.72 -19.75
CA VAL A 29 10.51 12.22 -18.37
C VAL A 29 9.70 13.51 -18.26
N ARG A 30 9.90 14.48 -19.16
CA ARG A 30 9.12 15.72 -19.19
C ARG A 30 7.63 15.45 -19.39
N SER A 31 7.29 14.61 -20.37
CA SER A 31 5.90 14.23 -20.65
C SER A 31 5.23 13.58 -19.45
N PHE A 32 5.95 12.71 -18.72
CA PHE A 32 5.46 12.08 -17.50
C PHE A 32 5.16 13.12 -16.41
N LEU A 33 6.12 14.01 -16.14
CA LEU A 33 5.96 15.05 -15.13
C LEU A 33 4.81 16.02 -15.48
N ASP A 34 4.65 16.41 -16.74
CA ASP A 34 3.56 17.27 -17.18
C ASP A 34 2.19 16.61 -17.05
N ALA A 35 2.08 15.32 -17.39
CA ALA A 35 0.83 14.58 -17.30
C ALA A 35 0.32 14.44 -15.85
N HIS A 36 1.23 14.30 -14.89
CA HIS A 36 0.88 14.04 -13.50
C HIS A 36 0.96 15.26 -12.58
N GLY A 37 1.72 16.30 -12.95
CA GLY A 37 1.99 17.49 -12.13
C GLY A 37 2.92 17.24 -10.94
N ARG A 38 2.94 16.01 -10.41
CA ARG A 38 3.86 15.54 -9.37
C ARG A 38 4.11 14.04 -9.52
N ALA A 39 5.25 13.59 -9.03
CA ALA A 39 5.64 12.19 -9.09
C ALA A 39 6.43 11.76 -7.85
N MET A 40 6.56 10.45 -7.68
CA MET A 40 7.38 9.84 -6.64
C MET A 40 8.61 9.21 -7.26
N LEU A 41 9.78 9.72 -6.92
CA LEU A 41 11.08 9.25 -7.38
C LEU A 41 11.65 8.25 -6.37
N LYS A 42 12.04 7.06 -6.83
CA LYS A 42 12.34 5.92 -5.96
C LYS A 42 13.59 5.15 -6.36
N VAL A 43 14.36 4.71 -5.36
CA VAL A 43 15.31 3.60 -5.49
C VAL A 43 14.53 2.26 -5.51
N PRO A 44 14.52 1.51 -6.62
CA PRO A 44 13.61 0.36 -6.78
C PRO A 44 13.84 -0.77 -5.78
N ASP A 45 15.09 -1.04 -5.43
CA ASP A 45 15.53 -2.17 -4.58
C ASP A 45 15.67 -1.81 -3.09
N SER A 46 15.27 -0.60 -2.70
CA SER A 46 15.30 -0.12 -1.31
C SER A 46 14.06 -0.53 -0.49
N LEU A 47 14.20 -0.57 0.83
CA LEU A 47 13.15 -0.93 1.80
C LEU A 47 12.84 0.24 2.76
N SER A 48 11.68 0.17 3.41
CA SER A 48 11.27 1.09 4.49
C SER A 48 11.30 2.59 4.10
N GLY A 49 10.96 2.90 2.85
CA GLY A 49 10.88 4.28 2.37
C GLY A 49 12.21 5.00 2.11
N LYS A 50 13.35 4.32 2.28
CA LYS A 50 14.65 4.94 1.97
C LYS A 50 14.81 5.18 0.47
N GLY A 51 15.27 6.36 0.08
CA GLY A 51 15.46 6.73 -1.33
C GLY A 51 14.14 6.99 -2.06
N ILE A 52 13.10 7.42 -1.33
CA ILE A 52 11.84 7.91 -1.88
C ILE A 52 11.83 9.43 -1.75
N GLU A 53 11.51 10.12 -2.84
CA GLU A 53 11.46 11.57 -2.91
C GLU A 53 10.24 12.03 -3.71
N LYS A 54 9.62 13.12 -3.25
CA LYS A 54 8.51 13.76 -3.97
C LYS A 54 9.07 14.79 -4.92
N ILE A 55 8.59 14.76 -6.16
CA ILE A 55 9.02 15.69 -7.20
C ILE A 55 7.79 16.46 -7.67
N GLU A 56 7.81 17.77 -7.54
CA GLU A 56 6.83 18.64 -8.19
C GLU A 56 7.30 18.97 -9.61
N ALA A 57 6.43 18.77 -10.61
CA ALA A 57 6.79 18.93 -12.02
C ALA A 57 7.27 20.34 -12.37
N SER A 58 6.82 21.34 -11.60
CA SER A 58 7.23 22.75 -11.71
C SER A 58 8.62 23.03 -11.16
N GLU A 59 9.17 22.18 -10.30
CA GLU A 59 10.52 22.33 -9.73
C GLU A 59 11.59 21.77 -10.68
N VAL A 60 11.21 20.83 -11.55
CA VAL A 60 12.10 20.27 -12.58
C VAL A 60 12.16 21.19 -13.80
N THR A 61 13.09 22.15 -13.76
CA THR A 61 13.31 23.13 -14.84
C THR A 61 14.32 22.64 -15.88
N ASP A 62 15.29 21.83 -15.48
CA ASP A 62 16.28 21.17 -16.34
C ASP A 62 16.14 19.65 -16.20
N VAL A 63 15.51 19.02 -17.20
CA VAL A 63 15.19 17.59 -17.17
C VAL A 63 16.44 16.72 -17.36
N ASP A 64 17.42 17.19 -18.14
CA ASP A 64 18.66 16.44 -18.36
C ASP A 64 19.49 16.41 -17.06
N ALA A 65 19.59 17.54 -16.36
CA ALA A 65 20.24 17.61 -15.05
C ALA A 65 19.52 16.74 -14.01
N PHE A 66 18.18 16.82 -13.94
CA PHE A 66 17.37 15.99 -13.06
C PHE A 66 17.58 14.49 -13.33
N LEU A 67 17.54 14.07 -14.59
CA LEU A 67 17.74 12.67 -14.97
C LEU A 67 19.15 12.19 -14.60
N ALA A 68 20.18 13.00 -14.87
CA ALA A 68 21.55 12.67 -14.50
C ALA A 68 21.73 12.50 -12.99
N GLU A 69 21.13 13.38 -12.19
CA GLU A 69 21.17 13.30 -10.72
C GLU A 69 20.42 12.06 -10.20
N ALA A 70 19.20 11.83 -10.68
CA ALA A 70 18.40 10.66 -10.30
C ALA A 70 19.14 9.34 -10.61
N LEU A 71 19.77 9.25 -11.79
CA LEU A 71 20.58 8.09 -12.17
C LEU A 71 21.81 7.91 -11.27
N ALA A 72 22.51 9.00 -10.93
CA ALA A 72 23.65 8.97 -10.02
C ALA A 72 23.25 8.50 -8.61
N ASN A 73 22.06 8.91 -8.14
CA ASN A 73 21.48 8.52 -6.85
C ASN A 73 20.79 7.15 -6.86
N ARG A 74 20.83 6.43 -7.99
CA ARG A 74 20.13 5.13 -8.22
C ARG A 74 18.60 5.21 -8.08
N GLN A 75 18.03 6.39 -8.20
CA GLN A 75 16.59 6.60 -8.20
C GLN A 75 16.05 6.31 -9.61
N PHE A 76 15.84 5.04 -9.93
CA PHE A 76 15.51 4.60 -11.29
C PHE A 76 14.02 4.57 -11.60
N LEU A 77 13.16 4.77 -10.62
CA LEU A 77 11.72 4.62 -10.77
C LEU A 77 11.01 5.94 -10.48
N LEU A 78 10.25 6.43 -11.46
CA LEU A 78 9.30 7.51 -11.29
C LEU A 78 7.89 6.92 -11.30
N GLU A 79 7.07 7.23 -10.29
CA GLU A 79 5.67 6.75 -10.21
C GLU A 79 4.69 7.91 -10.07
N GLY A 80 3.55 7.80 -10.75
CA GLY A 80 2.42 8.67 -10.56
C GLY A 80 1.78 8.45 -9.19
N TYR A 81 1.05 9.46 -8.71
CA TYR A 81 0.30 9.34 -7.46
C TYR A 81 -0.98 8.53 -7.67
N ILE A 82 -1.31 7.68 -6.70
CA ILE A 82 -2.60 6.98 -6.66
C ILE A 82 -3.65 7.95 -6.11
N ALA A 83 -4.71 8.18 -6.88
CA ALA A 83 -5.90 8.85 -6.39
C ALA A 83 -6.76 7.85 -5.60
N GLN A 84 -6.76 7.98 -4.27
CA GLN A 84 -7.59 7.10 -3.43
C GLN A 84 -9.07 7.52 -3.45
N HIS A 85 -9.96 6.57 -3.21
CA HIS A 85 -11.40 6.77 -3.12
C HIS A 85 -11.75 7.85 -2.08
N PRO A 86 -12.75 8.74 -2.31
CA PRO A 86 -13.09 9.83 -1.40
C PRO A 86 -13.37 9.38 0.04
N ALA A 87 -14.05 8.24 0.23
CA ALA A 87 -14.27 7.66 1.55
C ALA A 87 -12.96 7.24 2.25
N MET A 88 -11.95 6.74 1.51
CA MET A 88 -10.63 6.49 2.10
C MET A 88 -9.95 7.81 2.46
N ALA A 89 -10.02 8.81 1.59
CA ALA A 89 -9.44 10.14 1.82
C ALA A 89 -10.04 10.87 3.04
N SER A 90 -11.29 10.57 3.44
CA SER A 90 -11.88 11.16 4.64
C SER A 90 -11.17 10.71 5.93
N LEU A 91 -10.48 9.56 5.92
CA LEU A 91 -9.62 9.15 7.04
C LEU A 91 -8.40 10.06 7.12
N CYS A 92 -7.57 10.07 6.07
CA CYS A 92 -6.41 10.95 5.99
C CYS A 92 -6.17 11.38 4.53
N PRO A 93 -6.35 12.66 4.17
CA PRO A 93 -6.16 13.11 2.78
C PRO A 93 -4.69 13.36 2.42
N THR A 94 -3.78 13.42 3.39
CA THR A 94 -2.36 13.74 3.17
C THR A 94 -1.52 12.54 2.70
N SER A 95 -2.07 11.32 2.83
CA SER A 95 -1.41 10.08 2.41
C SER A 95 -2.43 9.12 1.80
N VAL A 96 -1.96 8.13 1.03
CA VAL A 96 -2.82 7.03 0.58
C VAL A 96 -3.05 6.10 1.77
N ASN A 97 -4.30 5.98 2.21
CA ASN A 97 -4.70 4.99 3.21
C ASN A 97 -4.83 3.64 2.50
N SER A 98 -4.04 2.67 2.93
CA SER A 98 -3.94 1.36 2.27
C SER A 98 -4.47 0.23 3.14
N LEU A 99 -4.74 -0.89 2.50
CA LEU A 99 -4.99 -2.16 3.17
C LEU A 99 -3.70 -2.98 3.18
N ARG A 100 -3.40 -3.64 4.30
CA ARG A 100 -2.51 -4.80 4.31
C ARG A 100 -3.38 -6.05 4.34
N VAL A 101 -3.35 -6.83 3.27
CA VAL A 101 -4.06 -8.11 3.18
C VAL A 101 -3.05 -9.24 3.15
N ILE A 102 -2.96 -10.00 4.23
CA ILE A 102 -2.08 -11.16 4.35
C ILE A 102 -2.80 -12.37 3.79
N THR A 103 -2.18 -13.04 2.83
CA THR A 103 -2.80 -14.13 2.09
C THR A 103 -1.89 -15.34 2.02
N TYR A 104 -2.51 -16.52 1.86
CA TYR A 104 -1.85 -17.77 1.53
C TYR A 104 -2.57 -18.41 0.33
N PHE A 105 -1.84 -18.66 -0.76
CA PHE A 105 -2.35 -19.36 -1.93
C PHE A 105 -1.93 -20.84 -1.85
N ASP A 106 -2.89 -21.75 -1.76
CA ASP A 106 -2.61 -23.19 -1.59
C ASP A 106 -2.36 -23.94 -2.92
N GLY A 107 -2.37 -23.21 -4.05
CA GLY A 107 -2.30 -23.76 -5.41
C GLY A 107 -3.66 -23.82 -6.12
N GLU A 108 -4.76 -23.79 -5.37
CA GLU A 108 -6.12 -23.83 -5.89
C GLU A 108 -6.90 -22.55 -5.55
N ARG A 109 -6.82 -22.08 -4.30
CA ARG A 109 -7.59 -20.96 -3.74
C ARG A 109 -6.73 -20.03 -2.92
N LEU A 110 -7.13 -18.76 -2.90
CA LEU A 110 -6.54 -17.76 -2.03
C LEU A 110 -7.24 -17.75 -0.67
N HIS A 111 -6.45 -17.92 0.39
CA HIS A 111 -6.92 -17.80 1.76
C HIS A 111 -6.47 -16.47 2.34
N VAL A 112 -7.42 -15.68 2.86
CA VAL A 112 -7.10 -14.45 3.59
C VAL A 112 -6.80 -14.80 5.05
N LEU A 113 -5.60 -14.49 5.51
CA LEU A 113 -5.16 -14.74 6.89
C LEU A 113 -5.45 -13.54 7.80
N ALA A 114 -5.36 -12.32 7.26
CA ALA A 114 -5.71 -11.09 7.95
C ALA A 114 -5.91 -9.95 6.95
N SER A 115 -6.83 -9.04 7.29
CA SER A 115 -6.99 -7.76 6.60
C SER A 115 -6.86 -6.63 7.60
N VAL A 116 -6.15 -5.59 7.19
CA VAL A 116 -5.79 -4.46 8.04
C VAL A 116 -6.03 -3.19 7.25
N LEU A 117 -6.65 -2.20 7.88
CA LEU A 117 -6.72 -0.84 7.36
C LEU A 117 -5.60 -0.01 7.99
N LYS A 118 -4.65 0.44 7.16
CA LYS A 118 -3.59 1.37 7.52
C LYS A 118 -4.02 2.79 7.14
N MET A 119 -3.72 3.75 8.01
CA MET A 119 -4.08 5.14 7.85
C MET A 119 -2.91 6.04 8.24
N GLY A 120 -2.69 7.10 7.47
CA GLY A 120 -1.72 8.13 7.85
C GLY A 120 -2.24 8.99 8.99
N ASN A 121 -1.36 9.77 9.61
CA ASN A 121 -1.72 10.69 10.70
C ASN A 121 -1.07 12.07 10.49
N GLY A 122 -1.32 12.69 9.33
CA GLY A 122 -0.76 14.00 8.97
C GLY A 122 0.62 13.96 8.30
N GLY A 123 1.21 12.76 8.13
CA GLY A 123 2.38 12.53 7.30
C GLY A 123 2.04 12.14 5.86
N ASP A 124 3.10 11.87 5.08
CA ASP A 124 3.02 11.53 3.65
C ASP A 124 2.86 10.04 3.37
N ILE A 125 3.07 9.21 4.38
CA ILE A 125 2.95 7.75 4.33
C ILE A 125 2.05 7.26 5.46
N ASP A 126 1.33 6.17 5.21
CA ASP A 126 0.43 5.52 6.17
C ASP A 126 1.13 4.41 6.99
N ASN A 127 2.45 4.32 6.86
CA ASN A 127 3.22 3.26 7.49
C ASN A 127 3.23 3.43 9.01
N PHE A 128 3.01 2.33 9.73
CA PHE A 128 2.93 2.30 11.19
C PHE A 128 4.21 2.86 11.84
N SER A 129 5.39 2.46 11.36
CA SER A 129 6.68 2.98 11.82
C SER A 129 7.00 4.40 11.33
N GLY A 130 6.12 5.00 10.54
CA GLY A 130 6.22 6.36 10.01
C GLY A 130 5.22 7.33 10.65
N GLY A 131 4.62 6.94 11.79
CA GLY A 131 3.60 7.73 12.49
C GLY A 131 2.16 7.44 12.03
N GLY A 132 1.96 6.45 11.15
CA GLY A 132 0.64 5.94 10.80
C GLY A 132 0.01 5.10 11.92
N MET A 133 -1.24 4.73 11.73
CA MET A 133 -2.01 3.87 12.63
C MET A 133 -2.70 2.77 11.85
N TYR A 134 -3.11 1.69 12.53
CA TYR A 134 -3.91 0.66 11.88
C TYR A 134 -4.97 0.05 12.79
N THR A 135 -5.99 -0.53 12.15
CA THR A 135 -6.98 -1.39 12.79
C THR A 135 -7.20 -2.65 11.94
N MET A 136 -7.70 -3.71 12.57
CA MET A 136 -8.06 -4.95 11.86
C MET A 136 -9.43 -4.78 11.21
N LEU A 137 -9.58 -5.35 10.02
CA LEU A 137 -10.86 -5.44 9.32
C LEU A 137 -11.49 -6.81 9.57
N ASP A 138 -12.82 -6.84 9.63
CA ASP A 138 -13.56 -8.09 9.54
C ASP A 138 -13.63 -8.60 8.08
N GLU A 139 -14.30 -9.74 7.88
CA GLU A 139 -14.43 -10.38 6.56
C GLU A 139 -15.20 -9.54 5.55
N SER A 140 -16.01 -8.58 6.01
CA SER A 140 -16.73 -7.62 5.15
C SER A 140 -15.96 -6.33 4.87
N GLY A 141 -14.75 -6.18 5.44
CA GLY A 141 -13.95 -4.97 5.27
C GLY A 141 -14.35 -3.81 6.20
N THR A 142 -15.04 -4.10 7.31
CA THR A 142 -15.38 -3.10 8.32
C THR A 142 -14.33 -3.05 9.43
N ALA A 143 -13.89 -1.85 9.80
CA ALA A 143 -13.08 -1.60 10.99
C ALA A 143 -13.96 -1.66 12.25
N ARG A 144 -13.94 -2.78 12.98
CA ARG A 144 -14.81 -2.98 14.16
C ARG A 144 -14.29 -2.33 15.44
N PHE A 145 -13.00 -2.00 15.47
CA PHE A 145 -12.33 -1.52 16.68
C PHE A 145 -11.45 -0.30 16.37
N ALA A 146 -11.07 0.42 17.42
CA ALA A 146 -10.16 1.56 17.32
C ALA A 146 -8.87 1.18 16.60
N ALA A 147 -8.30 2.13 15.85
CA ALA A 147 -6.93 2.01 15.40
C ALA A 147 -5.96 2.26 16.54
N PHE A 148 -4.71 1.84 16.37
CA PHE A 148 -3.64 2.24 17.27
C PHE A 148 -2.36 2.54 16.50
N ASP A 149 -1.51 3.36 17.11
CA ASP A 149 -0.19 3.75 16.58
C ASP A 149 0.95 2.99 17.27
N GLU A 150 2.19 3.29 16.87
CA GLU A 150 3.40 2.66 17.41
C GLU A 150 3.62 2.94 18.91
N SER A 151 3.10 4.07 19.42
CA SER A 151 3.11 4.38 20.86
C SER A 151 2.11 3.55 21.66
N GLY A 152 1.22 2.82 20.97
CA GLY A 152 0.15 2.05 21.57
C GLY A 152 -1.07 2.88 21.96
N THR A 153 -1.12 4.14 21.52
CA THR A 153 -2.28 5.04 21.69
C THR A 153 -3.39 4.58 20.77
N SER A 154 -4.63 4.61 21.25
CA SER A 154 -5.80 4.10 20.52
C SER A 154 -6.76 5.22 20.10
N TYR A 155 -7.32 5.08 18.90
CA TYR A 155 -8.13 6.09 18.23
C TYR A 155 -9.42 5.47 17.67
N GLU A 156 -10.56 5.78 18.28
CA GLU A 156 -11.87 5.44 17.72
C GLU A 156 -12.28 6.40 16.59
N VAL A 157 -11.73 7.61 16.62
CA VAL A 157 -11.94 8.69 15.66
C VAL A 157 -10.57 9.18 15.22
N HIS A 158 -10.42 9.44 13.93
CA HIS A 158 -9.16 9.90 13.36
C HIS A 158 -8.82 11.31 13.88
N PRO A 159 -7.63 11.51 14.49
CA PRO A 159 -7.33 12.74 15.24
C PRO A 159 -7.19 13.98 14.34
N LEU A 160 -6.81 13.81 13.07
CA LEU A 160 -6.67 14.93 12.12
C LEU A 160 -8.00 15.36 11.49
N THR A 161 -8.88 14.40 11.20
CA THR A 161 -10.04 14.61 10.31
C THR A 161 -11.38 14.51 11.03
N GLY A 162 -11.41 13.92 12.23
CA GLY A 162 -12.65 13.67 12.98
C GLY A 162 -13.49 12.52 12.41
N THR A 163 -12.99 11.77 11.42
CA THR A 163 -13.71 10.64 10.82
C THR A 163 -13.73 9.46 11.77
N SER A 164 -14.91 8.84 11.95
CA SER A 164 -15.04 7.62 12.76
C SER A 164 -14.24 6.48 12.12
N ILE A 165 -13.32 5.89 12.88
CA ILE A 165 -12.57 4.69 12.50
C ILE A 165 -13.41 3.46 12.84
N VAL A 166 -14.02 3.44 14.02
CA VAL A 166 -14.95 2.37 14.40
C VAL A 166 -16.19 2.46 13.51
N GLY A 167 -16.52 1.34 12.87
CA GLY A 167 -17.60 1.23 11.89
C GLY A 167 -17.23 1.74 10.49
N PHE A 168 -15.99 2.15 10.25
CA PHE A 168 -15.57 2.54 8.90
C PHE A 168 -15.63 1.33 7.96
N GLN A 169 -16.41 1.46 6.89
CA GLN A 169 -16.50 0.46 5.83
C GLN A 169 -15.53 0.83 4.71
N VAL A 170 -14.59 -0.06 4.40
CA VAL A 170 -13.72 0.11 3.24
C VAL A 170 -14.59 0.03 1.96
N PRO A 171 -14.55 1.05 1.08
CA PRO A 171 -15.29 1.02 -0.18
C PRO A 171 -14.73 -0.07 -1.10
N LEU A 172 -15.61 -0.67 -1.93
CA LEU A 172 -15.24 -1.68 -2.94
C LEU A 172 -14.44 -2.87 -2.40
N TYR A 173 -14.61 -3.18 -1.11
CA TYR A 173 -13.80 -4.20 -0.44
C TYR A 173 -14.07 -5.62 -0.97
N ASP A 174 -15.30 -5.87 -1.44
CA ASP A 174 -15.70 -7.11 -2.10
C ASP A 174 -14.93 -7.40 -3.39
N GLU A 175 -14.29 -6.40 -4.00
CA GLU A 175 -13.43 -6.55 -5.17
C GLU A 175 -11.96 -6.87 -4.81
N VAL A 176 -11.54 -6.61 -3.56
CA VAL A 176 -10.14 -6.75 -3.13
C VAL A 176 -9.68 -8.20 -3.20
N VAL A 177 -10.42 -9.13 -2.59
CA VAL A 177 -10.03 -10.55 -2.56
C VAL A 177 -10.03 -11.17 -3.97
N PRO A 178 -11.05 -10.95 -4.82
CA PRO A 178 -11.00 -11.40 -6.21
C PRO A 178 -9.80 -10.85 -7.02
N MET A 179 -9.42 -9.60 -6.80
CA MET A 179 -8.21 -9.03 -7.42
C MET A 179 -6.95 -9.76 -6.94
N LEU A 180 -6.81 -9.94 -5.62
CA LEU A 180 -5.64 -10.60 -5.04
C LEU A 180 -5.55 -12.07 -5.44
N GLU A 181 -6.67 -12.76 -5.64
CA GLU A 181 -6.67 -14.14 -6.13
C GLU A 181 -6.08 -14.23 -7.54
N ARG A 182 -6.43 -13.29 -8.43
CA ARG A 182 -5.79 -13.21 -9.75
C ARG A 182 -4.30 -12.89 -9.63
N ALA A 183 -3.93 -11.95 -8.76
CA ALA A 183 -2.53 -11.57 -8.55
C ALA A 183 -1.69 -12.74 -7.99
N ALA A 184 -2.21 -13.51 -7.04
CA ALA A 184 -1.49 -14.66 -6.46
C ALA A 184 -1.14 -15.73 -7.50
N ARG A 185 -1.97 -15.89 -8.54
CA ARG A 185 -1.72 -16.83 -9.64
C ARG A 185 -0.62 -16.37 -10.61
N VAL A 186 -0.16 -15.13 -10.54
CA VAL A 186 0.93 -14.62 -11.39
C VAL A 186 2.29 -15.19 -10.97
N VAL A 187 2.48 -15.47 -9.67
CA VAL A 187 3.70 -16.07 -9.10
C VAL A 187 3.30 -17.07 -8.00
N PRO A 188 2.71 -18.23 -8.36
CA PRO A 188 2.19 -19.20 -7.40
C PRO A 188 3.28 -19.83 -6.52
N GLU A 189 4.55 -19.74 -6.90
CA GLU A 189 5.70 -20.19 -6.12
C GLU A 189 5.93 -19.36 -4.85
N VAL A 190 5.29 -18.19 -4.74
CA VAL A 190 5.30 -17.33 -3.54
C VAL A 190 3.90 -17.35 -2.92
N PRO A 191 3.53 -18.41 -2.17
CA PRO A 191 2.16 -18.60 -1.72
C PRO A 191 1.76 -17.64 -0.59
N TYR A 192 2.71 -17.20 0.25
CA TYR A 192 2.45 -16.29 1.35
C TYR A 192 2.84 -14.86 0.99
N VAL A 193 1.87 -13.96 0.91
CA VAL A 193 2.11 -12.56 0.54
C VAL A 193 1.24 -11.62 1.38
N GLY A 194 1.86 -10.59 1.95
CA GLY A 194 1.17 -9.40 2.45
C GLY A 194 1.07 -8.35 1.36
N TRP A 195 -0.12 -8.17 0.81
CA TRP A 195 -0.39 -7.20 -0.25
C TRP A 195 -0.73 -5.84 0.35
N ASP A 196 -0.06 -4.79 -0.12
CA ASP A 196 -0.48 -3.41 0.12
C ASP A 196 -1.41 -2.98 -1.03
N VAL A 197 -2.66 -2.68 -0.69
CA VAL A 197 -3.73 -2.36 -1.64
C VAL A 197 -4.23 -0.95 -1.38
N ALA A 198 -4.31 -0.12 -2.41
CA ALA A 198 -5.05 1.14 -2.35
C ALA A 198 -6.44 0.92 -2.95
N ILE A 199 -7.45 1.63 -2.43
CA ILE A 199 -8.76 1.69 -3.06
C ILE A 199 -8.88 3.00 -3.81
N THR A 200 -9.07 2.94 -5.13
CA THR A 200 -9.32 4.11 -5.99
C THR A 200 -10.82 4.28 -6.23
N PRO A 201 -11.27 5.39 -6.83
CA PRO A 201 -12.66 5.52 -7.29
C PRO A 201 -13.11 4.42 -8.26
N ASP A 202 -12.18 3.85 -9.03
CA ASP A 202 -12.46 2.91 -10.11
C ASP A 202 -12.21 1.43 -9.73
N GLY A 203 -11.77 1.17 -8.49
CA GLY A 203 -11.47 -0.18 -7.99
C GLY A 203 -10.19 -0.27 -7.16
N PRO A 204 -9.93 -1.43 -6.55
CA PRO A 204 -8.69 -1.69 -5.83
C PRO A 204 -7.50 -1.80 -6.78
N VAL A 205 -6.32 -1.35 -6.32
CA VAL A 205 -5.05 -1.45 -7.04
C VAL A 205 -3.94 -1.91 -6.10
N ILE A 206 -2.93 -2.61 -6.61
CA ILE A 206 -1.81 -3.10 -5.79
C ILE A 206 -0.67 -2.06 -5.79
N ILE A 207 -0.26 -1.67 -4.58
CA ILE A 207 0.92 -0.84 -4.36
C ILE A 207 2.19 -1.70 -4.42
N GLU A 208 2.22 -2.76 -3.59
CA GLU A 208 3.35 -3.69 -3.48
C GLU A 208 2.89 -5.06 -2.91
N GLY A 209 3.69 -6.10 -3.16
CA GLY A 209 3.54 -7.42 -2.56
C GLY A 209 4.75 -7.77 -1.68
N ASN A 210 4.50 -8.09 -0.40
CA ASN A 210 5.52 -8.39 0.59
C ASN A 210 5.58 -9.89 0.90
N PRO A 211 6.58 -10.65 0.40
CA PRO A 211 6.69 -12.09 0.62
C PRO A 211 7.12 -12.47 2.05
N ASN A 212 7.50 -11.49 2.86
CA ASN A 212 7.95 -11.65 4.24
C ASN A 212 7.12 -10.81 5.23
N SER A 213 5.81 -10.70 4.99
CA SER A 213 4.93 -9.92 5.86
C SER A 213 4.96 -10.44 7.30
N GLY A 214 5.20 -9.52 8.24
CA GLY A 214 4.98 -9.78 9.66
C GLY A 214 3.50 -10.04 9.98
N VAL A 215 3.25 -10.46 11.22
CA VAL A 215 1.90 -10.68 11.73
C VAL A 215 1.29 -9.35 12.18
N TYR A 216 0.08 -9.08 11.72
CA TYR A 216 -0.74 -7.99 12.23
C TYR A 216 -1.77 -8.56 13.20
N GLN A 217 -1.99 -7.88 14.31
CA GLN A 217 -2.91 -8.35 15.33
C GLN A 217 -3.57 -7.18 16.04
N SER A 218 -4.83 -7.34 16.39
CA SER A 218 -5.50 -6.38 17.27
C SER A 218 -4.91 -6.43 18.67
N LYS A 219 -4.74 -5.27 19.30
CA LYS A 219 -4.39 -5.18 20.72
C LYS A 219 -5.57 -5.71 21.56
N PRO A 220 -5.38 -6.68 22.48
CA PRO A 220 -6.48 -7.21 23.29
C PRO A 220 -7.17 -6.16 24.17
N SER A 221 -6.46 -5.10 24.56
CA SER A 221 -7.06 -3.98 25.30
C SER A 221 -7.97 -3.09 24.44
N VAL A 222 -7.91 -3.22 23.12
CA VAL A 222 -8.70 -2.44 22.16
C VAL A 222 -9.89 -3.26 21.66
N SER A 223 -9.68 -4.52 21.29
CA SER A 223 -10.75 -5.37 20.75
C SER A 223 -11.44 -6.28 21.77
N GLY A 224 -10.81 -6.51 22.93
CA GLY A 224 -11.21 -7.57 23.85
C GLY A 224 -10.89 -8.98 23.37
N ILE A 225 -10.42 -9.15 22.13
CA ILE A 225 -10.04 -10.44 21.55
C ILE A 225 -8.70 -10.86 22.13
N ARG A 226 -8.68 -12.03 22.78
CA ARG A 226 -7.48 -12.60 23.43
C ARG A 226 -6.86 -13.76 22.67
N GLU A 227 -7.53 -14.23 21.63
CA GLU A 227 -7.02 -15.24 20.72
C GLU A 227 -6.32 -14.55 19.53
N GLY A 228 -5.11 -15.00 19.22
CA GLY A 228 -4.36 -14.48 18.08
C GLY A 228 -4.67 -15.21 16.78
N LEU A 229 -3.89 -14.91 15.75
CA LEU A 229 -4.08 -15.51 14.43
C LEU A 229 -3.43 -16.89 14.28
N LEU A 230 -2.69 -17.37 15.30
CA LEU A 230 -2.02 -18.67 15.23
C LEU A 230 -2.97 -19.82 14.84
N PRO A 231 -4.17 -19.98 15.43
CA PRO A 231 -5.10 -21.03 15.01
C PRO A 231 -5.47 -20.93 13.53
N ARG A 232 -5.77 -19.73 13.03
CA ARG A 232 -6.09 -19.47 11.62
C ARG A 232 -4.94 -19.83 10.69
N TYR A 233 -3.70 -19.49 11.08
CA TYR A 233 -2.50 -19.85 10.31
C TYR A 233 -2.29 -21.36 10.26
N ARG A 234 -2.48 -22.07 11.38
CA ARG A 234 -2.37 -23.54 11.43
C ARG A 234 -3.42 -24.23 10.58
N GLU A 235 -4.67 -23.79 10.68
CA GLU A 235 -5.79 -24.31 9.89
C GLU A 235 -5.55 -24.15 8.39
N THR A 236 -5.01 -23.00 7.98
CA THR A 236 -4.84 -22.66 6.56
C THR A 236 -3.56 -23.23 5.95
N ILE A 237 -2.44 -23.18 6.67
CA ILE A 237 -1.11 -23.47 6.12
C ILE A 237 -0.64 -24.89 6.50
N GLY A 238 -1.16 -25.47 7.59
CA GLY A 238 -0.90 -26.86 7.96
C GLY A 238 0.42 -27.13 8.70
N PHE A 239 0.89 -26.20 9.55
CA PHE A 239 2.06 -26.40 10.43
C PHE A 239 1.74 -26.30 11.94
#